data_AF-A0A4U8SVW8-F1
#
_entry.id   AF-A0A4U8SVW8-F1
#
_cell.length_a   1.000
_cell.length_b   1.000
_cell.length_c   1.000
_cell.angle_alpha   90.00
_cell.angle_beta   90.00
_cell.angle_gamma   90.00
#
_symmetry.space_group_name_H-M   'P 1'
#
loop_
_entity.id
_entity.type
_entity.pdbx_description
1 polymer ?
#
loop_
_entity_poly.entity_id
_entity_poly.type
_entity_poly.pdbx_seq_one_letter_code
_entity_poly.pdbx_strand_id
1 'polypeptide(L)'
;MLEDRDFLKKVLNNRIYHHRETNRTYYVVLNEGAKKEFINIFCAEDTPRSNNKSHLFASLFPIFPIVCVTCNSFGSFFGAEKNILDFLLIDEAGTISPNKAIILYNAKKVIFFGDTKQLKPIFAFTKTLEKKWLRSFVGSNKSYIQTINNYFSCGDFINDSQSDSQQNINAKIKGADYDQQRFANNIMDIANNAVSIDPQHNRSSLRGDIWLKEHFRCGKKIANIANEMTYHGEMDLAWLEHEGRVEHIENKGKKENKHNMQEIEQIFEYIQENLVSWKDELGKTSLSNDEFCEKHIGIITPFTYQAAKLNECLRIDERLIDLRKITTGTVHTFQGSERDIIVFSTVYGDESKNAQSFFFNKGESDLLNVAVTRAKKILIIFGRKELLKQKGLHSNFLFIS
;
A
#
# COMPACT_ATOMS: atom_id res chain seq x y z
N MET A 1 -5.94 -29.18 -21.83
CA MET A 1 -6.67 -28.07 -22.50
C MET A 1 -5.77 -26.87 -22.84
N LEU A 2 -4.75 -26.52 -22.04
CA LEU A 2 -3.79 -25.44 -22.35
C LEU A 2 -2.59 -25.84 -23.23
N GLU A 3 -2.49 -27.11 -23.67
CA GLU A 3 -1.41 -27.55 -24.56
C GLU A 3 -1.67 -27.20 -26.03
N ASP A 4 -2.92 -26.94 -26.41
CA ASP A 4 -3.27 -26.67 -27.80
C ASP A 4 -3.28 -25.16 -28.05
N ARG A 5 -2.09 -24.56 -28.27
CA ARG A 5 -1.97 -23.18 -28.80
C ARG A 5 -2.78 -22.99 -30.10
N ASP A 6 -3.09 -24.08 -30.76
CA ASP A 6 -3.90 -24.18 -31.96
C ASP A 6 -5.41 -24.02 -31.66
N PHE A 7 -5.89 -24.37 -30.47
CA PHE A 7 -7.29 -24.21 -30.08
C PHE A 7 -7.73 -22.74 -30.09
N LEU A 8 -6.99 -21.86 -29.39
CA LEU A 8 -7.30 -20.43 -29.36
C LEU A 8 -7.19 -19.80 -30.76
N LYS A 9 -6.20 -20.20 -31.57
CA LYS A 9 -6.11 -19.77 -32.97
C LYS A 9 -7.30 -20.26 -33.80
N LYS A 10 -7.70 -21.52 -33.66
CA LYS A 10 -8.84 -22.11 -34.37
C LYS A 10 -10.16 -21.47 -33.95
N VAL A 11 -10.33 -21.11 -32.68
CA VAL A 11 -11.50 -20.37 -32.19
C VAL A 11 -11.48 -18.94 -32.73
N LEU A 12 -10.39 -18.20 -32.57
CA LEU A 12 -10.32 -16.80 -33.02
C LEU A 12 -10.41 -16.62 -34.55
N ASN A 13 -9.89 -17.58 -35.32
CA ASN A 13 -9.94 -17.54 -36.79
C ASN A 13 -11.30 -17.97 -37.36
N ASN A 14 -12.14 -18.68 -36.59
CA ASN A 14 -13.42 -19.19 -37.05
C ASN A 14 -14.56 -18.56 -36.23
N ARG A 15 -15.46 -17.83 -36.90
CA ARG A 15 -16.67 -17.24 -36.26
C ARG A 15 -17.51 -18.27 -35.50
N ILE A 16 -17.39 -19.55 -35.84
CA ILE A 16 -17.97 -20.70 -35.13
C ILE A 16 -16.90 -21.81 -35.10
N TYR A 17 -16.57 -22.32 -33.92
CA TYR A 17 -15.62 -23.42 -33.75
C TYR A 17 -16.22 -24.55 -32.91
N HIS A 18 -16.28 -25.75 -33.46
CA HIS A 18 -16.72 -26.94 -32.75
C HIS A 18 -15.53 -27.76 -32.25
N HIS A 19 -15.37 -27.86 -30.93
CA HIS A 19 -14.28 -28.59 -30.29
C HIS A 19 -14.66 -30.07 -30.14
N ARG A 20 -14.09 -30.92 -31.01
CA ARG A 20 -14.45 -32.34 -31.13
C ARG A 20 -14.22 -33.16 -29.86
N GLU A 21 -13.22 -32.82 -29.04
CA GLU A 21 -12.91 -33.59 -27.83
C GLU A 21 -13.86 -33.28 -26.67
N THR A 22 -14.35 -32.04 -26.58
CA THR A 22 -15.30 -31.64 -25.54
C THR A 22 -16.74 -31.63 -26.03
N ASN A 23 -16.96 -31.88 -27.33
CA ASN A 23 -18.23 -31.79 -28.03
C ASN A 23 -18.93 -30.42 -27.92
N ARG A 24 -18.18 -29.34 -27.63
CA ARG A 24 -18.72 -27.98 -27.43
C ARG A 24 -18.57 -27.13 -28.67
N THR A 25 -19.54 -26.23 -28.90
CA THR A 25 -19.49 -25.25 -29.99
C THR A 25 -19.31 -23.85 -29.44
N TYR A 26 -18.29 -23.14 -29.94
CA TYR A 26 -17.94 -21.78 -29.59
C TYR A 26 -18.28 -20.82 -30.73
N TYR A 27 -18.83 -19.65 -30.42
CA TYR A 27 -19.13 -18.55 -31.36
C TYR A 27 -18.25 -17.36 -31.04
N VAL A 28 -17.62 -16.79 -32.06
CA VAL A 28 -16.77 -15.60 -31.92
C VAL A 28 -17.47 -14.40 -32.56
N VAL A 29 -17.78 -13.41 -31.73
CA VAL A 29 -18.41 -12.14 -32.14
C VAL A 29 -17.38 -11.03 -32.04
N LEU A 30 -17.09 -10.40 -33.18
CA LEU A 30 -16.28 -9.20 -33.27
C LEU A 30 -17.19 -7.99 -33.09
N ASN A 31 -17.01 -7.24 -32.01
CA ASN A 31 -17.75 -6.00 -31.80
C ASN A 31 -16.93 -4.82 -32.36
N GLU A 32 -17.31 -4.38 -33.55
CA GLU A 32 -16.74 -3.19 -34.19
C GLU A 32 -17.54 -1.95 -33.73
N GLY A 33 -17.10 -1.34 -32.63
CA GLY A 33 -17.73 -0.15 -32.05
C GLY A 33 -16.69 0.78 -31.42
N ALA A 34 -16.91 2.10 -31.55
CA ALA A 34 -15.92 3.16 -31.42
C ALA A 34 -14.91 3.02 -30.26
N LYS A 35 -13.63 2.96 -30.66
CA LYS A 35 -12.36 3.07 -29.90
C LYS A 35 -11.77 1.82 -29.25
N LYS A 36 -12.42 0.65 -29.23
CA LYS A 36 -11.75 -0.62 -28.85
C LYS A 36 -12.39 -1.83 -29.55
N GLU A 37 -11.59 -2.57 -30.28
CA GLU A 37 -11.95 -3.88 -30.83
C GLU A 37 -11.88 -4.92 -29.70
N PHE A 38 -12.99 -5.60 -29.40
CA PHE A 38 -13.00 -6.71 -28.47
C PHE A 38 -13.65 -7.93 -29.12
N ILE A 39 -13.16 -9.11 -28.71
CA ILE A 39 -13.62 -10.41 -29.19
C ILE A 39 -14.43 -11.07 -28.08
N ASN A 40 -15.71 -11.33 -28.35
CA ASN A 40 -16.56 -12.11 -27.44
C ASN A 40 -16.64 -13.56 -27.92
N ILE A 41 -16.41 -14.52 -27.02
CA ILE A 41 -16.54 -15.95 -27.32
C ILE A 41 -17.67 -16.53 -26.46
N PHE A 42 -18.65 -17.16 -27.11
CA PHE A 42 -19.82 -17.76 -26.45
C PHE A 42 -19.86 -19.26 -26.70
N CYS A 43 -20.22 -20.08 -25.70
CA CYS A 43 -20.52 -21.50 -25.93
C CYS A 43 -22.02 -21.66 -26.22
N ALA A 44 -22.37 -22.43 -27.25
CA ALA A 44 -23.76 -22.68 -27.68
C ALA A 44 -24.67 -23.24 -26.58
N GLU A 45 -24.08 -24.05 -25.69
CA GLU A 45 -24.77 -24.76 -24.62
C GLU A 45 -25.00 -23.87 -23.39
N ASP A 46 -24.37 -22.68 -23.34
CA ASP A 46 -24.41 -21.74 -22.21
C ASP A 46 -25.46 -20.63 -22.40
N THR A 47 -26.49 -20.82 -23.23
CA THR A 47 -27.64 -19.86 -23.26
C THR A 47 -28.20 -19.71 -21.84
N PRO A 48 -28.21 -18.48 -21.27
CA PRO A 48 -28.41 -18.28 -19.84
C PRO A 48 -29.86 -18.54 -19.46
N ARG A 49 -30.18 -19.79 -19.09
CA ARG A 49 -31.43 -20.13 -18.39
C ARG A 49 -31.31 -20.04 -16.87
N SER A 50 -30.15 -19.66 -16.34
CA SER A 50 -29.98 -19.28 -14.94
C SER A 50 -28.85 -18.25 -14.80
N ASN A 51 -28.97 -17.36 -13.82
CA ASN A 51 -27.97 -16.35 -13.41
C ASN A 51 -26.67 -16.99 -12.83
N ASN A 52 -26.26 -18.16 -13.28
CA ASN A 52 -25.07 -18.84 -12.75
C ASN A 52 -23.79 -18.29 -13.38
N LYS A 53 -23.24 -17.25 -12.74
CA LYS A 53 -21.95 -16.62 -13.07
C LYS A 53 -20.79 -17.63 -13.15
N SER A 54 -20.89 -18.77 -12.46
CA SER A 54 -19.94 -19.88 -12.51
C SER A 54 -19.81 -20.51 -13.91
N HIS A 55 -20.88 -20.57 -14.71
CA HIS A 55 -20.82 -21.06 -16.10
C HIS A 55 -20.14 -20.06 -17.04
N LEU A 56 -20.38 -18.76 -16.86
CA LEU A 56 -19.69 -17.71 -17.61
C LEU A 56 -18.18 -17.74 -17.32
N PHE A 57 -17.78 -18.03 -16.08
CA PHE A 57 -16.36 -18.16 -15.75
C PHE A 57 -15.73 -19.42 -16.35
N ALA A 58 -16.40 -20.57 -16.27
CA ALA A 58 -15.91 -21.82 -16.87
C ALA A 58 -15.72 -21.73 -18.39
N SER A 59 -16.51 -20.89 -19.07
CA SER A 59 -16.39 -20.63 -20.51
C SER A 59 -15.33 -19.58 -20.85
N LEU A 60 -15.07 -18.61 -19.96
CA LEU A 60 -14.03 -17.59 -20.15
C LEU A 60 -12.62 -18.05 -19.76
N PHE A 61 -12.48 -18.93 -18.77
CA PHE A 61 -11.17 -19.37 -18.24
C PHE A 61 -10.23 -20.00 -19.29
N PRO A 62 -10.70 -20.80 -20.28
CA PRO A 62 -9.85 -21.29 -21.37
C PRO A 62 -9.22 -20.19 -22.22
N ILE A 63 -9.80 -18.99 -22.22
CA ILE A 63 -9.37 -17.84 -23.01
C ILE A 63 -8.57 -16.86 -22.13
N PHE A 64 -9.03 -16.64 -20.90
CA PHE A 64 -8.44 -15.75 -19.90
C PHE A 64 -8.03 -16.54 -18.65
N PRO A 65 -6.86 -17.21 -18.67
CA PRO A 65 -6.41 -18.07 -17.56
C PRO A 65 -6.01 -17.28 -16.30
N ILE A 66 -5.89 -15.95 -16.41
CA ILE A 66 -5.59 -15.04 -15.30
C ILE A 66 -6.66 -13.95 -15.30
N VAL A 67 -7.27 -13.73 -14.14
CA VAL A 67 -8.28 -12.69 -13.94
C VAL A 67 -7.84 -11.80 -12.79
N CYS A 68 -7.64 -10.51 -13.09
CA CYS A 68 -7.28 -9.50 -12.10
C CYS A 68 -8.54 -8.75 -11.64
N VAL A 69 -8.84 -8.82 -10.34
CA VAL A 69 -9.97 -8.10 -9.73
C VAL A 69 -9.55 -7.54 -8.38
N THR A 70 -10.17 -6.43 -7.96
CA THR A 70 -9.99 -5.95 -6.59
C THR A 70 -10.69 -6.87 -5.60
N CYS A 71 -10.21 -6.93 -4.35
CA CYS A 71 -10.86 -7.72 -3.30
C CYS A 71 -12.33 -7.31 -3.06
N ASN A 72 -12.66 -6.02 -3.24
CA ASN A 72 -14.04 -5.54 -3.08
C ASN A 72 -14.94 -6.00 -4.23
N SER A 73 -14.42 -6.05 -5.46
CA SER A 73 -15.16 -6.49 -6.64
C SER A 73 -15.24 -8.02 -6.76
N PHE A 74 -14.39 -8.77 -6.05
CA PHE A 74 -14.28 -10.22 -6.16
C PHE A 74 -15.63 -10.93 -6.00
N GLY A 75 -16.40 -10.57 -4.96
CA GLY A 75 -17.70 -11.18 -4.68
C GLY A 75 -18.74 -10.98 -5.80
N SER A 76 -18.61 -9.91 -6.58
CA SER A 76 -19.48 -9.66 -7.74
C SER A 76 -19.19 -10.62 -8.90
N PHE A 77 -17.99 -11.17 -8.99
CA PHE A 77 -17.57 -12.11 -10.03
C PHE A 77 -17.75 -13.57 -9.61
N PHE A 78 -17.23 -13.96 -8.44
CA PHE A 78 -17.09 -15.38 -8.06
C PHE A 78 -18.11 -15.89 -7.05
N GLY A 79 -18.83 -15.01 -6.34
CA GLY A 79 -19.62 -15.44 -5.19
C GLY A 79 -18.74 -16.09 -4.10
N ALA A 80 -19.35 -16.95 -3.28
CA ALA A 80 -18.65 -17.76 -2.28
C ALA A 80 -18.78 -19.24 -2.65
N GLU A 81 -17.91 -19.71 -3.55
CA GLU A 81 -17.89 -21.08 -4.05
C GLU A 81 -16.56 -21.74 -3.68
N LYS A 82 -16.63 -22.86 -2.94
CA LYS A 82 -15.43 -23.49 -2.39
C LYS A 82 -14.49 -23.96 -3.49
N ASN A 83 -13.21 -23.60 -3.40
CA ASN A 83 -12.14 -24.16 -4.24
C ASN A 83 -12.36 -24.05 -5.76
N ILE A 84 -13.10 -23.03 -6.22
CA ILE A 84 -13.29 -22.76 -7.66
C ILE A 84 -11.98 -22.34 -8.34
N LEU A 85 -11.05 -21.72 -7.60
CA LEU A 85 -9.72 -21.34 -8.09
C LEU A 85 -8.66 -22.34 -7.62
N ASP A 86 -7.77 -22.76 -8.53
CA ASP A 86 -6.60 -23.55 -8.15
C ASP A 86 -5.58 -22.69 -7.39
N PHE A 87 -5.37 -21.46 -7.85
CA PHE A 87 -4.48 -20.47 -7.26
C PHE A 87 -5.17 -19.11 -7.13
N LEU A 88 -4.97 -18.46 -5.99
CA LEU A 88 -5.33 -17.07 -5.75
C LEU A 88 -4.08 -16.31 -5.32
N LEU A 89 -3.71 -15.30 -6.10
CA LEU A 89 -2.58 -14.41 -5.81
C LEU A 89 -3.15 -13.10 -5.29
N ILE A 90 -2.69 -12.66 -4.12
CA ILE A 90 -3.16 -11.43 -3.49
C ILE A 90 -1.97 -10.51 -3.27
N ASP A 91 -1.92 -9.42 -4.02
CA ASP A 91 -0.94 -8.35 -3.84
C ASP A 91 -1.42 -7.33 -2.80
N GLU A 92 -0.49 -6.59 -2.20
CA GLU A 92 -0.73 -5.62 -1.12
C GLU A 92 -1.51 -6.22 0.06
N ALA A 93 -1.26 -7.51 0.35
CA ALA A 93 -1.99 -8.30 1.35
C ALA A 93 -1.93 -7.72 2.77
N GLY A 94 -0.84 -7.02 3.10
CA GLY A 94 -0.69 -6.30 4.37
C GLY A 94 -1.74 -5.20 4.58
N THR A 95 -2.37 -4.70 3.51
CA THR A 95 -3.37 -3.62 3.57
C THR A 95 -4.82 -4.13 3.60
N ILE A 96 -5.02 -5.45 3.46
CA ILE A 96 -6.34 -6.08 3.38
C ILE A 96 -6.76 -6.59 4.76
N SER A 97 -7.89 -6.08 5.25
CA SER A 97 -8.46 -6.43 6.55
C SER A 97 -8.97 -7.87 6.64
N PRO A 98 -8.92 -8.52 7.83
CA PRO A 98 -9.34 -9.92 8.02
C PRO A 98 -10.77 -10.23 7.61
N ASN A 99 -11.71 -9.28 7.70
CA ASN A 99 -13.09 -9.48 7.26
C ASN A 99 -13.22 -9.76 5.74
N LYS A 100 -12.20 -9.44 4.94
CA LYS A 100 -12.15 -9.78 3.51
C LYS A 100 -11.55 -11.16 3.24
N ALA A 101 -11.07 -11.87 4.26
CA ALA A 101 -10.50 -13.22 4.13
C ALA A 101 -11.51 -14.27 3.62
N ILE A 102 -12.81 -13.95 3.54
CA ILE A 102 -13.81 -14.83 2.92
C ILE A 102 -13.44 -15.22 1.47
N ILE A 103 -12.68 -14.39 0.76
CA ILE A 103 -12.19 -14.70 -0.59
C ILE A 103 -11.34 -15.98 -0.63
N LEU A 104 -10.64 -16.29 0.47
CA LEU A 104 -9.78 -17.47 0.58
C LEU A 104 -10.58 -18.78 0.48
N TYR A 105 -11.86 -18.77 0.81
CA TYR A 105 -12.75 -19.92 0.65
C TYR A 105 -12.83 -20.41 -0.81
N ASN A 106 -12.59 -19.50 -1.76
CA ASN A 106 -12.71 -19.78 -3.18
C ASN A 106 -11.48 -20.45 -3.80
N ALA A 107 -10.39 -20.63 -3.05
CA ALA A 107 -9.12 -21.07 -3.62
C ALA A 107 -8.53 -22.29 -2.90
N LYS A 108 -7.97 -23.21 -3.68
CA LYS A 108 -7.22 -24.37 -3.14
C LYS A 108 -5.86 -23.96 -2.58
N LYS A 109 -5.19 -23.02 -3.24
CA LYS A 109 -3.89 -22.48 -2.83
C LYS A 109 -3.93 -20.96 -2.93
N VAL A 110 -3.33 -20.30 -1.94
CA VAL A 110 -3.24 -18.83 -1.89
C VAL A 110 -1.80 -18.42 -1.70
N ILE A 111 -1.37 -17.41 -2.44
CA ILE A 111 -0.06 -16.77 -2.28
C ILE A 111 -0.30 -15.30 -1.96
N PHE A 112 0.25 -14.83 -0.85
CA PHE A 112 0.18 -13.43 -0.43
C PHE A 112 1.48 -12.72 -0.77
N PHE A 113 1.36 -11.55 -1.37
CA PHE A 113 2.45 -10.61 -1.60
C PHE A 113 2.11 -9.30 -0.88
N GLY A 114 3.12 -8.68 -0.29
CA GLY A 114 2.94 -7.42 0.42
C GLY A 114 3.93 -7.29 1.56
N ASP A 115 3.70 -6.26 2.35
CA ASP A 115 4.58 -5.87 3.44
C ASP A 115 3.75 -5.42 4.64
N THR A 116 3.88 -6.14 5.76
CA THR A 116 3.16 -5.83 7.00
C THR A 116 3.74 -4.61 7.74
N LYS A 117 4.89 -4.09 7.28
CA LYS A 117 5.54 -2.86 7.77
C LYS A 117 5.20 -1.61 6.94
N GLN A 118 4.29 -1.75 5.98
CA GLN A 118 3.67 -0.62 5.27
C GLN A 118 2.27 -0.34 5.85
N LEU A 119 1.42 0.35 5.09
CA LEU A 119 0.11 0.79 5.58
C LEU A 119 -0.77 -0.38 6.01
N LYS A 120 -1.30 -0.29 7.23
CA LYS A 120 -2.28 -1.25 7.76
C LYS A 120 -3.69 -0.93 7.27
N PRO A 121 -4.62 -1.90 7.33
CA PRO A 121 -6.02 -1.62 7.09
C PRO A 121 -6.55 -0.63 8.11
N ILE A 122 -7.43 0.27 7.67
CA ILE A 122 -8.10 1.23 8.55
C ILE A 122 -9.30 0.54 9.19
N PHE A 123 -9.36 0.55 10.52
CA PHE A 123 -10.45 -0.03 11.29
C PHE A 123 -11.34 1.05 11.92
N ALA A 124 -12.63 0.74 12.02
CA ALA A 124 -13.64 1.69 12.52
C ALA A 124 -13.74 1.74 14.05
N PHE A 125 -13.17 0.77 14.76
CA PHE A 125 -13.26 0.64 16.21
C PHE A 125 -11.93 0.23 16.81
N THR A 126 -11.73 0.53 18.10
CA THR A 126 -10.48 0.23 18.80
C THR A 126 -10.42 -1.21 19.31
N LYS A 127 -9.21 -1.70 19.58
CA LYS A 127 -9.02 -3.04 20.16
C LYS A 127 -9.64 -3.18 21.55
N THR A 128 -9.67 -2.12 22.37
CA THR A 128 -10.35 -2.12 23.67
C THR A 128 -11.84 -2.41 23.51
N LEU A 129 -12.48 -1.77 22.53
CA LEU A 129 -13.89 -1.99 22.24
C LEU A 129 -14.14 -3.41 21.72
N GLU A 130 -13.29 -3.89 20.81
CA GLU A 130 -13.34 -5.28 20.33
C GLU A 130 -13.22 -6.29 21.48
N LYS A 131 -12.25 -6.12 22.38
CA LYS A 131 -12.06 -6.98 23.56
C LYS A 131 -13.30 -6.97 24.47
N LYS A 132 -13.94 -5.81 24.64
CA LYS A 132 -15.18 -5.70 25.43
C LYS A 132 -16.31 -6.51 24.80
N TRP A 133 -16.54 -6.35 23.50
CA TRP A 133 -17.56 -7.11 22.77
C TRP A 133 -17.29 -8.61 22.77
N LEU A 134 -16.04 -9.01 22.53
CA LEU A 134 -15.63 -10.42 22.58
C LEU A 134 -15.90 -11.04 23.95
N ARG A 135 -15.51 -10.37 25.04
CA ARG A 135 -15.79 -10.86 26.40
C ARG A 135 -17.29 -10.95 26.69
N SER A 136 -18.09 -10.02 26.17
CA SER A 136 -19.55 -10.10 26.30
C SER A 136 -20.16 -11.26 25.52
N PHE A 137 -19.58 -11.63 24.36
CA PHE A 137 -20.11 -12.68 23.50
C PHE A 137 -19.63 -14.10 23.89
N VAL A 138 -18.34 -14.29 24.18
CA VAL A 138 -17.75 -15.61 24.51
C VAL A 138 -17.32 -15.77 25.97
N GLY A 139 -17.63 -14.80 26.82
CA GLY A 139 -17.26 -14.81 28.23
C GLY A 139 -15.74 -14.78 28.44
N SER A 140 -15.26 -15.65 29.35
CA SER A 140 -13.82 -15.78 29.68
C SER A 140 -13.13 -16.93 28.93
N ASN A 141 -13.69 -17.40 27.81
CA ASN A 141 -13.08 -18.48 27.03
C ASN A 141 -11.77 -18.00 26.36
N LYS A 142 -10.64 -18.31 27.01
CA LYS A 142 -9.30 -17.90 26.56
C LYS A 142 -8.94 -18.44 25.18
N SER A 143 -9.36 -19.67 24.86
CA SER A 143 -9.08 -20.30 23.56
C SER A 143 -9.75 -19.54 22.43
N TYR A 144 -11.04 -19.20 22.58
CA TYR A 144 -11.77 -18.44 21.56
C TYR A 144 -11.19 -17.03 21.37
N ILE A 145 -10.87 -16.35 22.48
CA ILE A 145 -10.24 -15.02 22.44
C ILE A 145 -8.90 -15.09 21.70
N GLN A 146 -8.09 -16.14 21.94
CA GLN A 146 -6.83 -16.33 21.24
C GLN A 146 -7.03 -16.57 19.75
N THR A 147 -8.00 -17.39 19.35
CA THR A 147 -8.32 -17.64 17.94
C THR A 147 -8.71 -16.36 17.21
N ILE A 148 -9.59 -15.54 17.80
CA ILE A 148 -9.97 -14.25 17.19
C ILE A 148 -8.75 -13.32 17.08
N ASN A 149 -7.95 -13.24 18.13
CA ASN A 149 -6.71 -12.45 18.14
C ASN A 149 -5.72 -12.89 17.05
N ASN A 150 -5.63 -14.19 16.79
CA ASN A 150 -4.68 -14.75 15.83
C ASN A 150 -5.16 -14.69 14.38
N TYR A 151 -6.47 -14.55 14.12
CA TYR A 151 -6.98 -14.71 12.75
C TYR A 151 -8.05 -13.70 12.31
N PHE A 152 -8.77 -13.06 13.23
CA PHE A 152 -10.00 -12.31 12.89
C PHE A 152 -10.06 -10.92 13.53
N SER A 153 -8.96 -10.43 14.10
CA SER A 153 -8.99 -9.15 14.81
C SER A 153 -9.13 -7.99 13.82
N CYS A 154 -10.12 -7.15 14.07
CA CYS A 154 -10.41 -5.95 13.28
C CYS A 154 -10.41 -4.68 14.16
N GLY A 155 -9.78 -4.74 15.34
CA GLY A 155 -9.64 -3.59 16.24
C GLY A 155 -8.37 -2.78 15.92
N ASP A 156 -8.52 -1.45 15.86
CA ASP A 156 -7.40 -0.52 15.74
C ASP A 156 -6.64 -0.41 17.07
N PHE A 157 -5.33 -0.58 17.01
CA PHE A 157 -4.41 -0.44 18.15
C PHE A 157 -3.83 0.97 18.25
N ILE A 158 -3.82 1.74 17.16
CA ILE A 158 -3.25 3.09 17.12
C ILE A 158 -4.10 4.01 17.99
N ASN A 159 -5.42 3.90 17.92
CA ASN A 159 -6.35 4.73 18.70
C ASN A 159 -6.48 4.33 20.19
N ASP A 160 -6.11 3.10 20.59
CA ASP A 160 -6.11 2.70 22.01
C ASP A 160 -5.01 3.39 22.84
N SER A 161 -3.94 3.85 22.17
CA SER A 161 -2.83 4.60 22.79
C SER A 161 -3.22 5.99 23.31
N GLN A 162 -4.48 6.42 23.16
CA GLN A 162 -5.03 7.62 23.82
C GLN A 162 -5.48 7.39 25.27
N SER A 163 -5.42 6.15 25.79
CA SER A 163 -5.61 5.87 27.21
C SER A 163 -4.25 5.74 27.91
N ASP A 164 -3.92 6.72 28.77
CA ASP A 164 -2.62 6.93 29.43
C ASP A 164 -2.07 5.73 30.25
N SER A 165 -2.80 4.62 30.37
CA SER A 165 -2.44 3.48 31.21
C SER A 165 -1.75 2.32 30.47
N GLN A 166 -1.65 2.34 29.14
CA GLN A 166 -1.06 1.22 28.35
C GLN A 166 0.27 1.54 27.65
N GLN A 167 0.84 2.73 27.83
CA GLN A 167 2.20 3.02 27.36
C GLN A 167 3.25 2.03 27.93
N ASN A 168 3.01 1.47 29.12
CA ASN A 168 3.94 0.54 29.79
C ASN A 168 3.96 -0.90 29.25
N ILE A 169 2.94 -1.35 28.51
CA ILE A 169 2.94 -2.71 27.93
C ILE A 169 3.61 -2.69 26.55
N ASN A 170 3.32 -1.67 25.74
CA ASN A 170 3.95 -1.49 24.43
C ASN A 170 5.44 -1.09 24.54
N ALA A 171 5.84 -0.43 25.62
CA ALA A 171 7.25 -0.13 25.88
C ALA A 171 8.10 -1.36 26.27
N LYS A 172 7.47 -2.47 26.70
CA LYS A 172 8.16 -3.68 27.15
C LYS A 172 8.49 -4.69 26.05
N ILE A 173 7.85 -4.59 24.88
CA ILE A 173 8.09 -5.50 23.76
C ILE A 173 8.55 -4.63 22.59
N LYS A 174 9.87 -4.53 22.40
CA LYS A 174 10.51 -3.76 21.33
C LYS A 174 11.18 -4.71 20.34
N GLY A 175 11.17 -4.36 19.06
CA GLY A 175 11.91 -5.09 18.02
C GLY A 175 11.25 -6.41 17.59
N ALA A 176 12.07 -7.40 17.23
CA ALA A 176 11.64 -8.69 16.67
C ALA A 176 10.62 -9.45 17.54
N ASP A 177 10.67 -9.30 18.88
CA ASP A 177 9.70 -9.93 19.80
C ASP A 177 8.28 -9.36 19.66
N TYR A 178 8.13 -8.10 19.20
CA TYR A 178 6.82 -7.50 18.93
C TYR A 178 6.19 -8.08 17.66
N ASP A 179 7.00 -8.28 16.62
CA ASP A 179 6.54 -8.91 15.37
C ASP A 179 6.07 -10.34 15.59
N GLN A 180 6.76 -11.08 16.46
CA GLN A 180 6.38 -12.44 16.83
C GLN A 180 5.06 -12.51 17.62
N GLN A 181 4.61 -11.42 18.25
CA GLN A 181 3.37 -11.35 19.04
C GLN A 181 2.25 -10.54 18.36
N ARG A 182 2.41 -10.19 17.07
CA ARG A 182 1.46 -9.33 16.36
C ARG A 182 0.14 -10.06 16.06
N PHE A 183 -0.96 -9.47 16.53
CA PHE A 183 -2.33 -9.91 16.26
C PHE A 183 -2.63 -9.84 14.76
N ALA A 184 -3.41 -10.79 14.23
CA ALA A 184 -3.77 -10.72 12.82
C ALA A 184 -4.80 -9.64 12.56
N ASN A 185 -4.30 -8.49 12.13
CA ASN A 185 -5.09 -7.33 11.72
C ASN A 185 -5.04 -7.11 10.20
N ASN A 186 -4.46 -8.03 9.45
CA ASN A 186 -4.53 -8.10 8.00
C ASN A 186 -4.38 -9.57 7.57
N ILE A 187 -4.72 -9.88 6.32
CA ILE A 187 -4.68 -11.26 5.80
C ILE A 187 -3.27 -11.85 5.71
N MET A 188 -2.23 -11.01 5.61
CA MET A 188 -0.84 -11.48 5.61
C MET A 188 -0.42 -11.94 7.01
N ASP A 189 -0.84 -11.24 8.06
CA ASP A 189 -0.65 -11.69 9.45
C ASP A 189 -1.44 -12.99 9.75
N ILE A 190 -2.62 -13.20 9.15
CA ILE A 190 -3.34 -14.48 9.22
C ILE A 190 -2.47 -15.60 8.64
N ALA A 191 -1.91 -15.39 7.45
CA ALA A 191 -1.05 -16.36 6.78
C ALA A 191 0.19 -16.69 7.64
N ASN A 192 0.89 -15.66 8.12
CA ASN A 192 2.05 -15.80 8.98
C ASN A 192 1.75 -16.47 10.34
N ASN A 193 0.48 -16.50 10.78
CA ASN A 193 0.07 -17.21 11.99
C ASN A 193 -0.36 -18.66 11.72
N ALA A 194 -0.86 -18.94 10.51
CA ALA A 194 -1.38 -20.25 10.12
C ALA A 194 -0.29 -21.16 9.53
N VAL A 195 0.73 -20.56 8.92
CA VAL A 195 1.78 -21.25 8.17
C VAL A 195 3.12 -20.86 8.78
N SER A 196 4.04 -21.82 8.88
CA SER A 196 5.43 -21.58 9.24
C SER A 196 6.30 -22.29 8.22
N ILE A 197 6.85 -21.53 7.29
CA ILE A 197 7.86 -22.04 6.36
C ILE A 197 9.22 -21.52 6.87
N ASP A 198 10.19 -22.42 7.12
CA ASP A 198 11.59 -22.03 7.36
C ASP A 198 12.35 -22.13 6.04
N PRO A 199 12.49 -21.03 5.27
CA PRO A 199 13.35 -21.06 4.10
C PRO A 199 14.81 -21.11 4.54
N GLN A 200 15.46 -22.25 4.30
CA GLN A 200 16.87 -22.48 4.63
C GLN A 200 17.84 -21.42 4.03
N HIS A 201 17.42 -20.68 3.00
CA HIS A 201 18.25 -19.72 2.25
C HIS A 201 17.72 -18.28 2.25
N ASN A 202 16.75 -17.93 3.10
CA ASN A 202 16.21 -16.57 3.17
C ASN A 202 15.73 -16.21 4.58
N ARG A 203 16.57 -16.50 5.57
CA ARG A 203 16.24 -16.20 6.96
C ARG A 203 16.27 -14.69 7.17
N SER A 204 15.23 -14.19 7.82
CA SER A 204 15.09 -12.81 8.27
C SER A 204 14.83 -12.82 9.76
N SER A 205 15.34 -11.81 10.48
CA SER A 205 14.93 -11.56 11.86
C SER A 205 13.49 -11.05 11.96
N LEU A 206 12.93 -10.56 10.84
CA LEU A 206 11.56 -10.08 10.73
C LEU A 206 10.58 -11.23 10.45
N ARG A 207 9.36 -11.08 10.96
CA ARG A 207 8.29 -12.06 10.76
C ARG A 207 7.85 -12.11 9.29
N GLY A 208 7.81 -13.31 8.73
CA GLY A 208 7.32 -13.60 7.39
C GLY A 208 8.03 -14.83 6.83
N ASP A 209 7.47 -15.44 5.79
CA ASP A 209 8.06 -16.62 5.19
C ASP A 209 9.23 -16.23 4.27
N ILE A 210 8.97 -15.56 3.15
CA ILE A 210 9.97 -15.25 2.11
C ILE A 210 10.15 -13.73 2.00
N TRP A 211 11.39 -13.26 2.17
CA TRP A 211 11.74 -11.84 2.11
C TRP A 211 12.50 -11.50 0.83
N LEU A 212 12.06 -10.47 0.10
CA LEU A 212 12.88 -9.87 -0.95
C LEU A 212 13.71 -8.75 -0.29
N LYS A 213 15.03 -8.91 -0.28
CA LYS A 213 15.94 -8.00 0.45
C LYS A 213 16.54 -6.94 -0.46
N GLU A 214 16.54 -7.19 -1.76
CA GLU A 214 16.99 -6.28 -2.80
C GLU A 214 16.02 -5.11 -3.00
N HIS A 215 16.53 -3.89 -2.80
CA HIS A 215 15.79 -2.66 -3.10
C HIS A 215 16.24 -2.07 -4.44
N PHE A 216 15.28 -1.63 -5.27
CA PHE A 216 15.53 -1.13 -6.64
C PHE A 216 14.92 0.25 -6.94
N ARG A 217 14.32 0.92 -5.96
CA ARG A 217 13.52 2.14 -6.18
C ARG A 217 14.23 3.39 -5.69
N CYS A 218 14.50 3.44 -4.39
CA CYS A 218 15.05 4.59 -3.68
C CYS A 218 16.57 4.63 -3.82
N GLY A 219 17.14 5.83 -3.79
CA GLY A 219 18.59 5.99 -3.62
C GLY A 219 19.04 5.50 -2.25
N LYS A 220 20.31 5.10 -2.13
CA LYS A 220 20.86 4.49 -0.91
C LYS A 220 20.51 5.25 0.37
N LYS A 221 20.68 6.57 0.40
CA LYS A 221 20.38 7.38 1.59
C LYS A 221 18.92 7.33 1.98
N ILE A 222 18.01 7.36 1.00
CA ILE A 222 16.56 7.29 1.22
C ILE A 222 16.18 5.88 1.69
N ALA A 223 16.69 4.85 1.01
CA ALA A 223 16.44 3.45 1.36
C ALA A 223 16.96 3.11 2.77
N ASN A 224 18.12 3.66 3.15
CA ASN A 224 18.75 3.43 4.44
C ASN A 224 17.91 3.96 5.61
N ILE A 225 17.21 5.09 5.43
CA ILE A 225 16.26 5.61 6.43
C ILE A 225 15.22 4.54 6.77
N ALA A 226 14.59 3.93 5.75
CA ALA A 226 13.62 2.87 5.95
C ALA A 226 14.28 1.60 6.51
N ASN A 227 15.49 1.26 6.05
CA ASN A 227 16.22 0.07 6.48
C ASN A 227 16.47 0.07 7.99
N GLU A 228 17.02 1.16 8.52
CA GLU A 228 17.32 1.27 9.94
C GLU A 228 16.05 1.42 10.79
N MET A 229 15.11 2.25 10.33
CA MET A 229 13.89 2.56 11.08
C MET A 229 12.94 1.37 11.19
N THR A 230 12.76 0.62 10.09
CA THR A 230 11.63 -0.32 9.95
C THR A 230 12.07 -1.75 9.70
N TYR A 231 13.12 -1.96 8.90
CA TYR A 231 13.58 -3.30 8.51
C TYR A 231 14.82 -3.77 9.28
N HIS A 232 15.29 -2.98 10.25
CA HIS A 232 16.41 -3.29 11.14
C HIS A 232 17.69 -3.76 10.43
N GLY A 233 18.00 -3.18 9.27
CA GLY A 233 19.20 -3.49 8.50
C GLY A 233 19.09 -4.73 7.59
N GLU A 234 17.91 -5.34 7.47
CA GLU A 234 17.70 -6.54 6.65
C GLU A 234 17.67 -6.25 5.14
N MET A 235 17.42 -5.01 4.69
CA MET A 235 17.52 -4.68 3.27
C MET A 235 18.98 -4.60 2.85
N ASP A 236 19.30 -5.22 1.71
CA ASP A 236 20.61 -5.06 1.09
C ASP A 236 20.54 -3.88 0.10
N LEU A 237 21.45 -2.94 0.31
CA LEU A 237 21.55 -1.66 -0.38
C LEU A 237 22.79 -1.58 -1.29
N ALA A 238 23.61 -2.64 -1.34
CA ALA A 238 24.90 -2.64 -2.02
C ALA A 238 24.77 -2.47 -3.54
N TRP A 239 23.69 -2.98 -4.14
CA TRP A 239 23.40 -2.92 -5.58
C TRP A 239 22.75 -1.63 -6.04
N LEU A 240 22.34 -0.74 -5.14
CA LEU A 240 21.73 0.52 -5.56
C LEU A 240 22.74 1.38 -6.32
N GLU A 241 22.38 1.81 -7.52
CA GLU A 241 23.29 2.51 -8.43
C GLU A 241 23.48 4.00 -8.07
N HIS A 242 22.56 4.58 -7.30
CA HIS A 242 22.59 5.99 -6.95
C HIS A 242 22.41 6.24 -5.46
N GLU A 243 23.10 7.26 -4.96
CA GLU A 243 23.06 7.67 -3.56
C GLU A 243 21.68 8.24 -3.16
N GLY A 244 21.03 8.95 -4.08
CA GLY A 244 19.86 9.76 -3.73
C GLY A 244 20.23 10.94 -2.82
N ARG A 245 19.24 11.79 -2.54
CA ARG A 245 19.42 13.00 -1.74
C ARG A 245 18.30 13.14 -0.74
N VAL A 246 18.66 13.50 0.49
CA VAL A 246 17.72 13.81 1.58
C VAL A 246 18.02 15.22 2.06
N GLU A 247 17.00 16.07 2.07
CA GLU A 247 17.11 17.47 2.45
C GLU A 247 16.13 17.80 3.57
N HIS A 248 16.55 18.68 4.47
CA HIS A 248 15.72 19.13 5.58
C HIS A 248 15.57 20.64 5.55
N ILE A 249 14.33 21.09 5.41
CA ILE A 249 13.96 22.50 5.42
C ILE A 249 13.32 22.81 6.77
N GLU A 250 13.85 23.84 7.45
CA GLU A 250 13.32 24.25 8.74
C GLU A 250 11.92 24.84 8.57
N ASN A 251 10.92 24.18 9.14
CA ASN A 251 9.54 24.67 9.14
C ASN A 251 9.39 25.76 10.21
N LYS A 252 9.27 27.02 9.76
CA LYS A 252 9.09 28.21 10.61
C LYS A 252 7.64 28.48 10.99
N GLY A 253 6.71 27.67 10.46
CA GLY A 253 5.29 27.91 10.54
C GLY A 253 4.63 27.40 11.82
N LYS A 254 3.44 27.91 12.10
CA LYS A 254 2.60 27.47 13.20
C LYS A 254 1.55 26.47 12.73
N LYS A 255 1.43 25.36 13.47
CA LYS A 255 0.34 24.40 13.27
C LYS A 255 -0.95 24.92 13.91
N GLU A 256 -1.98 25.10 13.11
CA GLU A 256 -3.34 25.45 13.54
C GLU A 256 -4.31 24.40 12.98
N ASN A 257 -5.27 23.89 13.75
CA ASN A 257 -6.32 22.98 13.23
C ASN A 257 -5.81 21.83 12.31
N LYS A 258 -4.65 21.23 12.62
CA LYS A 258 -4.00 20.15 11.83
C LYS A 258 -3.51 20.57 10.42
N HIS A 259 -3.32 21.85 10.18
CA HIS A 259 -2.62 22.38 9.01
C HIS A 259 -1.62 23.47 9.43
N ASN A 260 -0.75 23.87 8.51
CA ASN A 260 0.26 24.90 8.71
C ASN A 260 0.42 25.66 7.39
N MET A 261 -0.20 26.85 7.29
CA MET A 261 -0.24 27.63 6.05
C MET A 261 1.15 28.17 5.67
N GLN A 262 1.94 28.58 6.67
CA GLN A 262 3.29 29.09 6.46
C GLN A 262 4.21 27.99 5.91
N GLU A 263 4.06 26.74 6.37
CA GLU A 263 4.77 25.60 5.77
C GLU A 263 4.31 25.37 4.31
N ILE A 264 3.02 25.51 4.01
CA ILE A 264 2.49 25.36 2.64
C ILE A 264 3.11 26.39 1.70
N GLU A 265 3.13 27.66 2.10
CA GLU A 265 3.76 28.74 1.33
C GLU A 265 5.26 28.45 1.11
N GLN A 266 5.97 28.08 2.18
CA GLN A 266 7.39 27.75 2.12
C GLN A 266 7.67 26.56 1.18
N ILE A 267 6.81 25.54 1.17
CA ILE A 267 6.93 24.38 0.28
C ILE A 267 6.83 24.82 -1.17
N PHE A 268 5.84 25.64 -1.51
CA PHE A 268 5.67 26.07 -2.90
C PHE A 268 6.79 26.99 -3.36
N GLU A 269 7.19 27.96 -2.54
CA GLU A 269 8.35 28.82 -2.83
C GLU A 269 9.60 27.97 -3.10
N TYR A 270 9.88 27.00 -2.23
CA TYR A 270 11.02 26.11 -2.39
C TYR A 270 10.96 25.27 -3.68
N ILE A 271 9.79 24.75 -4.02
CA ILE A 271 9.60 23.99 -5.27
C ILE A 271 9.83 24.91 -6.48
N GLN A 272 9.29 26.13 -6.48
CA GLN A 272 9.46 27.07 -7.60
C GLN A 272 10.93 27.45 -7.81
N GLU A 273 11.66 27.74 -6.73
CA GLU A 273 13.08 28.08 -6.77
C GLU A 273 13.96 26.94 -7.32
N ASN A 274 13.58 25.69 -7.06
CA ASN A 274 14.39 24.52 -7.43
C ASN A 274 13.90 23.80 -8.71
N LEU A 275 12.74 24.15 -9.26
CA LEU A 275 12.11 23.42 -10.36
C LEU A 275 13.02 23.25 -11.58
N VAL A 276 13.71 24.32 -11.99
CA VAL A 276 14.62 24.32 -13.14
C VAL A 276 15.85 23.44 -12.87
N SER A 277 16.43 23.56 -11.67
CA SER A 277 17.58 22.77 -11.24
C SER A 277 17.25 21.28 -11.19
N TRP A 278 16.10 20.92 -10.64
CA TRP A 278 15.66 19.51 -10.58
C TRP A 278 15.39 18.91 -11.95
N LYS A 279 14.87 19.70 -12.90
CA LYS A 279 14.73 19.23 -14.29
C LYS A 279 16.06 18.91 -14.91
N ASP A 280 17.07 19.73 -14.67
CA ASP A 280 18.43 19.49 -15.17
C ASP A 280 19.07 18.27 -14.51
N GLU A 281 19.05 18.20 -13.17
CA GLU A 281 19.58 17.09 -12.37
C GLU A 281 18.97 15.73 -12.77
N LEU A 282 17.68 15.69 -13.09
CA LEU A 282 16.98 14.47 -13.51
C LEU A 282 17.03 14.21 -15.03
N GLY A 283 17.67 15.08 -15.80
CA GLY A 283 17.75 14.98 -17.27
C GLY A 283 16.37 15.08 -17.95
N LYS A 284 15.49 15.94 -17.41
CA LYS A 284 14.09 16.16 -17.83
C LYS A 284 13.81 17.60 -18.29
N THR A 285 14.83 18.33 -18.73
CA THR A 285 14.72 19.72 -19.23
C THR A 285 13.78 19.86 -20.43
N SER A 286 13.55 18.78 -21.19
CA SER A 286 12.61 18.76 -22.31
C SER A 286 11.14 18.72 -21.91
N LEU A 287 10.81 18.39 -20.64
CA LEU A 287 9.42 18.32 -20.18
C LEU A 287 8.89 19.71 -19.85
N SER A 288 7.61 19.94 -20.16
CA SER A 288 6.89 21.12 -19.65
C SER A 288 6.84 21.13 -18.12
N ASN A 289 6.55 22.28 -17.50
CA ASN A 289 6.41 22.36 -16.03
C ASN A 289 5.28 21.45 -15.54
N ASP A 290 4.13 21.49 -16.20
CA ASP A 290 2.99 20.63 -15.90
C ASP A 290 3.32 19.14 -15.95
N GLU A 291 3.92 18.65 -17.05
CA GLU A 291 4.27 17.24 -17.18
C GLU A 291 5.32 16.80 -16.14
N PHE A 292 6.27 17.67 -15.84
CA PHE A 292 7.29 17.37 -14.86
C PHE A 292 6.70 17.28 -13.45
N CYS A 293 5.90 18.28 -13.06
CA CYS A 293 5.18 18.32 -11.79
C CYS A 293 4.26 17.11 -11.60
N GLU A 294 3.53 16.70 -12.64
CA GLU A 294 2.63 15.54 -12.60
C GLU A 294 3.37 14.22 -12.33
N LYS A 295 4.46 13.99 -13.09
CA LYS A 295 5.15 12.70 -13.14
C LYS A 295 6.24 12.55 -12.09
N HIS A 296 6.87 13.65 -11.68
CA HIS A 296 8.12 13.60 -10.92
C HIS A 296 8.05 14.21 -9.53
N ILE A 297 7.01 14.99 -9.19
CA ILE A 297 6.87 15.62 -7.87
C ILE A 297 5.62 15.13 -7.14
N GLY A 298 5.75 14.83 -5.86
CA GLY A 298 4.64 14.55 -4.96
C GLY A 298 4.81 15.22 -3.60
N ILE A 299 3.72 15.75 -3.05
CA ILE A 299 3.70 16.30 -1.68
C ILE A 299 2.88 15.36 -0.77
N ILE A 300 3.53 14.82 0.26
CA ILE A 300 2.95 13.90 1.22
C ILE A 300 2.84 14.59 2.58
N THR A 301 1.69 14.47 3.22
CA THR A 301 1.47 14.94 4.58
C THR A 301 0.62 13.95 5.39
N PRO A 302 0.86 13.76 6.69
CA PRO A 302 0.04 12.87 7.52
C PRO A 302 -1.38 13.40 7.76
N PHE A 303 -1.70 14.65 7.40
CA PHE A 303 -2.99 15.28 7.72
C PHE A 303 -3.83 15.54 6.46
N THR A 304 -5.04 14.99 6.43
CA THR A 304 -6.01 15.23 5.35
C THR A 304 -6.34 16.70 5.16
N TYR A 305 -6.39 17.48 6.24
CA TYR A 305 -6.67 18.92 6.16
C TYR A 305 -5.50 19.71 5.56
N GLN A 306 -4.25 19.36 5.88
CA GLN A 306 -3.06 19.92 5.22
C GLN A 306 -3.07 19.59 3.71
N ALA A 307 -3.37 18.34 3.35
CA ALA A 307 -3.46 17.93 1.95
C ALA A 307 -4.58 18.68 1.20
N ALA A 308 -5.72 18.91 1.84
CA ALA A 308 -6.82 19.69 1.25
C ALA A 308 -6.38 21.14 1.00
N LYS A 309 -5.66 21.77 1.94
CA LYS A 309 -5.14 23.13 1.79
C LYS A 309 -4.05 23.25 0.73
N LEU A 310 -3.13 22.29 0.64
CA LEU A 310 -2.16 22.20 -0.46
C LEU A 310 -2.87 22.17 -1.83
N ASN A 311 -3.85 21.29 -2.00
CA ASN A 311 -4.63 21.19 -3.24
C ASN A 311 -5.44 22.46 -3.53
N GLU A 312 -5.99 23.10 -2.49
CA GLU A 312 -6.72 24.37 -2.63
C GLU A 312 -5.80 25.46 -3.17
N CYS A 313 -4.64 25.67 -2.55
CA CYS A 313 -3.64 26.65 -2.98
C CYS A 313 -3.18 26.41 -4.43
N LEU A 314 -2.83 25.16 -4.77
CA LEU A 314 -2.46 24.81 -6.16
C LEU A 314 -3.55 25.16 -7.17
N ARG A 315 -4.83 25.05 -6.78
CA ARG A 315 -5.94 25.34 -7.69
C ARG A 315 -6.20 26.84 -7.85
N ILE A 316 -6.12 27.61 -6.76
CA ILE A 316 -6.61 29.00 -6.73
C ILE A 316 -5.52 30.05 -6.86
N ASP A 317 -4.29 29.76 -6.45
CA ASP A 317 -3.20 30.73 -6.48
C ASP A 317 -2.60 30.80 -7.90
N GLU A 318 -2.74 31.97 -8.54
CA GLU A 318 -2.23 32.20 -9.89
C GLU A 318 -0.70 32.16 -9.95
N ARG A 319 -0.02 32.44 -8.84
CA ARG A 319 1.44 32.35 -8.75
C ARG A 319 1.93 30.91 -8.89
N LEU A 320 1.07 29.91 -8.66
CA LEU A 320 1.39 28.48 -8.68
C LEU A 320 0.98 27.80 -10.00
N ILE A 321 0.78 28.57 -11.08
CA ILE A 321 0.33 28.05 -12.38
C ILE A 321 1.20 26.89 -12.88
N ASP A 322 2.52 26.95 -12.68
CA ASP A 322 3.49 25.93 -13.10
C ASP A 322 3.50 24.67 -12.20
N LEU A 323 2.84 24.73 -11.04
CA LEU A 323 2.85 23.66 -10.03
C LEU A 323 1.51 22.94 -9.92
N ARG A 324 0.48 23.36 -10.67
CA ARG A 324 -0.91 22.88 -10.52
C ARG A 324 -1.08 21.37 -10.65
N LYS A 325 -0.17 20.72 -11.37
CA LYS A 325 -0.20 19.28 -11.63
C LYS A 325 0.52 18.44 -10.58
N ILE A 326 1.13 19.06 -9.57
CA ILE A 326 1.73 18.32 -8.45
C ILE A 326 0.64 17.52 -7.74
N THR A 327 0.87 16.21 -7.59
CA THR A 327 0.00 15.37 -6.77
C THR A 327 0.25 15.70 -5.30
N THR A 328 -0.81 16.00 -4.53
CA THR A 328 -0.69 16.23 -3.09
C THR A 328 -1.71 15.39 -2.32
N GLY A 329 -1.29 14.80 -1.21
CA GLY A 329 -2.14 13.85 -0.49
C GLY A 329 -1.55 13.32 0.80
N THR A 330 -2.28 12.38 1.41
CA THR A 330 -1.74 11.59 2.51
C THR A 330 -0.97 10.39 1.97
N VAL A 331 -0.31 9.63 2.85
CA VAL A 331 0.37 8.38 2.47
C VAL A 331 -0.52 7.41 1.67
N HIS A 332 -1.83 7.40 1.94
CA HIS A 332 -2.80 6.58 1.20
C HIS A 332 -2.97 7.02 -0.26
N THR A 333 -2.83 8.31 -0.56
CA THR A 333 -2.93 8.84 -1.94
C THR A 333 -1.79 8.33 -2.81
N PHE A 334 -0.63 8.02 -2.21
CA PHE A 334 0.56 7.56 -2.92
C PHE A 334 0.78 6.04 -2.80
N GLN A 335 -0.19 5.28 -2.30
CA GLN A 335 -0.07 3.83 -2.23
C GLN A 335 0.06 3.24 -3.64
N GLY A 336 1.09 2.42 -3.88
CA GLY A 336 1.40 1.88 -5.21
C GLY A 336 1.91 2.90 -6.23
N SER A 337 2.10 4.16 -5.84
CA SER A 337 2.67 5.23 -6.67
C SER A 337 3.99 5.70 -6.07
N GLU A 338 4.81 6.35 -6.90
CA GLU A 338 6.16 6.81 -6.57
C GLU A 338 6.49 8.05 -7.40
N ARG A 339 7.43 8.86 -6.93
CA ARG A 339 7.90 10.08 -7.62
C ARG A 339 9.41 10.19 -7.49
N ASP A 340 10.05 10.84 -8.45
CA ASP A 340 11.49 11.12 -8.34
C ASP A 340 11.78 12.04 -7.16
N ILE A 341 10.86 12.98 -6.90
CA ILE A 341 10.94 13.96 -5.84
C ILE A 341 9.70 13.82 -4.94
N ILE A 342 9.92 13.58 -3.65
CA ILE A 342 8.87 13.65 -2.64
C ILE A 342 9.18 14.75 -1.64
N VAL A 343 8.20 15.61 -1.42
CA VAL A 343 8.19 16.59 -0.35
C VAL A 343 7.33 16.05 0.79
N PHE A 344 7.92 15.83 1.95
CA PHE A 344 7.22 15.43 3.16
C PHE A 344 6.95 16.65 4.05
N SER A 345 5.67 17.07 4.11
CA SER A 345 5.16 18.12 4.99
C SER A 345 4.81 17.50 6.35
N THR A 346 5.60 17.81 7.36
CA THR A 346 5.35 17.30 8.73
C THR A 346 4.24 18.09 9.42
N VAL A 347 3.95 19.32 8.98
CA VAL A 347 3.01 20.29 9.60
C VAL A 347 3.54 20.89 10.91
N TYR A 348 4.50 20.25 11.57
CA TYR A 348 5.02 20.65 12.88
C TYR A 348 6.20 21.63 12.74
N GLY A 349 5.94 22.91 13.03
CA GLY A 349 6.96 23.97 13.11
C GLY A 349 7.16 24.52 14.53
N ASP A 350 7.49 25.80 14.65
CA ASP A 350 8.10 26.47 15.81
C ASP A 350 7.38 26.31 17.15
N GLU A 351 6.05 26.36 17.17
CA GLU A 351 5.28 26.24 18.42
C GLU A 351 5.07 24.78 18.87
N SER A 352 5.51 23.81 18.06
CA SER A 352 5.43 22.40 18.43
C SER A 352 6.44 22.11 19.55
N LYS A 353 5.98 21.55 20.68
CA LYS A 353 6.86 21.30 21.84
C LYS A 353 7.18 19.83 22.08
N ASN A 354 6.24 18.94 21.77
CA ASN A 354 6.36 17.52 22.10
C ASN A 354 6.34 16.64 20.84
N ALA A 355 7.53 16.24 20.37
CA ALA A 355 7.69 15.40 19.18
C ALA A 355 7.15 13.97 19.38
N GLN A 356 7.08 13.46 20.61
CA GLN A 356 6.45 12.17 20.91
C GLN A 356 4.95 12.18 20.58
N SER A 357 4.31 13.36 20.65
CA SER A 357 2.89 13.53 20.31
C SER A 357 2.62 13.58 18.81
N PHE A 358 3.66 13.58 17.98
CA PHE A 358 3.52 13.66 16.53
C PHE A 358 2.87 12.40 16.00
N PHE A 359 1.93 12.55 15.07
CA PHE A 359 1.12 11.43 14.58
C PHE A 359 1.98 10.28 14.05
N PHE A 360 3.07 10.61 13.35
CA PHE A 360 4.00 9.65 12.76
C PHE A 360 5.06 9.11 13.74
N ASN A 361 5.12 9.62 14.97
CA ASN A 361 5.96 9.09 16.05
C ASN A 361 5.14 8.22 17.03
N LYS A 362 3.82 8.11 16.83
CA LYS A 362 2.95 7.27 17.65
C LYS A 362 2.83 5.88 17.03
N GLY A 363 3.11 4.85 17.81
CA GLY A 363 2.99 3.47 17.37
C GLY A 363 4.16 3.01 16.49
N GLU A 364 3.84 2.35 15.38
CA GLU A 364 4.82 1.81 14.43
C GLU A 364 5.25 2.84 13.39
N SER A 365 6.39 2.57 12.75
CA SER A 365 7.02 3.46 11.76
C SER A 365 6.37 3.45 10.38
N ASP A 366 5.33 2.63 10.16
CA ASP A 366 4.73 2.33 8.85
C ASP A 366 4.41 3.57 8.01
N LEU A 367 3.87 4.62 8.63
CA LEU A 367 3.53 5.86 7.93
C LEU A 367 4.77 6.56 7.39
N LEU A 368 5.82 6.69 8.22
CA LEU A 368 7.09 7.28 7.79
C LEU A 368 7.77 6.39 6.75
N ASN A 369 7.76 5.07 6.96
CA ASN A 369 8.32 4.12 6.02
C ASN A 369 7.71 4.31 4.62
N VAL A 370 6.37 4.38 4.55
CA VAL A 370 5.67 4.60 3.29
C VAL A 370 6.01 5.96 2.70
N ALA A 371 5.94 7.04 3.49
CA ALA A 371 6.23 8.40 3.02
C ALA A 371 7.65 8.54 2.44
N VAL A 372 8.66 8.01 3.14
CA VAL A 372 10.06 8.04 2.74
C VAL A 372 10.27 7.21 1.47
N THR A 373 9.74 5.98 1.43
CA THR A 373 9.94 5.05 0.31
C THR A 373 9.16 5.40 -0.96
N ARG A 374 8.37 6.49 -0.96
CA ARG A 374 7.76 7.05 -2.17
C ARG A 374 8.76 7.83 -3.03
N ALA A 375 9.88 8.25 -2.45
CA ALA A 375 10.90 9.05 -3.12
C ALA A 375 11.91 8.15 -3.83
N LYS A 376 12.14 8.34 -5.14
CA LYS A 376 13.21 7.64 -5.84
C LYS A 376 14.55 8.33 -5.67
N LYS A 377 14.63 9.62 -6.00
CA LYS A 377 15.89 10.35 -6.13
C LYS A 377 16.08 11.37 -5.01
N ILE A 378 15.06 12.18 -4.73
CA ILE A 378 15.15 13.31 -3.82
C ILE A 378 13.99 13.25 -2.81
N LEU A 379 14.33 13.27 -1.52
CA LEU A 379 13.38 13.38 -0.42
C LEU A 379 13.63 14.71 0.30
N ILE A 380 12.61 15.57 0.36
CA ILE A 380 12.69 16.88 1.01
C ILE A 380 11.73 16.88 2.20
N ILE A 381 12.23 17.17 3.38
CA ILE A 381 11.48 17.08 4.63
C ILE A 381 11.33 18.48 5.21
N PHE A 382 10.09 18.97 5.27
CA PHE A 382 9.74 20.21 5.95
C PHE A 382 9.34 19.89 7.38
N GLY A 383 10.10 20.42 8.34
CA GLY A 383 9.79 20.22 9.76
C GLY A 383 10.81 20.88 10.68
N ARG A 384 10.47 20.96 11.97
CA ARG A 384 11.35 21.50 13.00
C ARG A 384 12.49 20.52 13.30
N LYS A 385 13.73 20.80 12.86
CA LYS A 385 14.84 19.83 12.92
C LYS A 385 15.14 19.35 14.33
N GLU A 386 15.21 20.28 15.28
CA GLU A 386 15.48 20.00 16.70
C GLU A 386 14.47 19.04 17.33
N LEU A 387 13.20 19.10 16.88
CA LEU A 387 12.15 18.21 17.39
C LEU A 387 12.24 16.81 16.77
N LEU A 388 12.51 16.76 15.46
CA LEU A 388 12.54 15.49 14.74
C LEU A 388 13.77 14.64 15.12
N LYS A 389 14.89 15.27 15.49
CA LYS A 389 16.16 14.63 15.93
C LYS A 389 16.15 14.06 17.35
N GLN A 390 15.03 14.14 18.08
CA GLN A 390 14.97 13.63 19.45
C GLN A 390 15.15 12.10 19.46
N LYS A 391 16.11 11.63 20.26
CA LYS A 391 16.45 10.20 20.36
C LYS A 391 15.25 9.37 20.81
N GLY A 392 15.12 8.17 20.26
CA GLY A 392 14.03 7.23 20.59
C GLY A 392 12.74 7.47 19.82
N LEU A 393 12.69 8.47 18.93
CA LEU A 393 11.58 8.70 18.00
C LEU A 393 11.88 8.14 16.61
N HIS A 394 10.85 7.68 15.91
CA HIS A 394 10.97 7.25 14.51
C HIS A 394 11.47 8.38 13.61
N SER A 395 11.05 9.62 13.86
CA SER A 395 11.51 10.79 13.11
C SER A 395 13.02 11.04 13.20
N ASN A 396 13.72 10.49 14.19
CA ASN A 396 15.16 10.64 14.32
C ASN A 396 15.90 9.93 13.17
N PHE A 397 15.34 8.82 12.67
CA PHE A 397 15.91 8.08 11.54
C PHE A 397 15.92 8.89 10.26
N LEU A 398 15.10 9.95 10.13
CA LEU A 398 15.11 10.83 8.97
C LEU A 398 16.45 11.57 8.80
N PHE A 399 17.31 11.59 9.82
CA PHE A 399 18.60 12.29 9.82
C PHE A 399 19.81 11.36 9.79
N ILE A 400 19.62 10.05 9.64
CA ILE A 400 20.74 9.14 9.44
C ILE A 400 21.17 9.25 7.97
N SER A 401 22.44 9.54 7.74
CA SER A 401 23.01 9.69 6.40
C SER A 401 24.05 8.63 6.15
#